data_AF-A0A3P8U0Z3-F1
#
_entry.id   AF-A0A3P8U0Z3-F1
#
_cell.length_a   1.000
_cell.length_b   1.000
_cell.length_c   1.000
_cell.angle_alpha   90.00
_cell.angle_beta   90.00
_cell.angle_gamma   90.00
#
_symmetry.space_group_name_H-M   'P 1'
#
loop_
_entity.id
_entity.type
_entity.pdbx_description
1 polymer ?
#
loop_
_entity_poly.entity_id
_entity_poly.type
_entity_poly.pdbx_seq_one_letter_code
_entity_poly.pdbx_strand_id
1 'polypeptide(L)'
;MLRLPIASLFSVCVKARTAATATAAASNLLEVFVDGKPVMVEPGTTVLQACEKAGMQIPRFCYHERLSVAGNCRMCLVEIEKFLRYLLGSMCPLFVL
;
A
#
# COMPACT_ATOMS: atom_id res chain seq x y z
N MET A 1 -9.36 -47.52 -28.08
CA MET A 1 -9.71 -48.49 -27.02
C MET A 1 -8.99 -48.02 -25.77
N LEU A 2 -9.56 -47.52 -24.68
CA LEU A 2 -10.89 -47.43 -24.07
C LEU A 2 -10.88 -46.05 -23.35
N ARG A 3 -11.73 -45.04 -23.63
CA ARG A 3 -13.11 -44.85 -23.09
C ARG A 3 -13.27 -45.50 -21.70
N LEU A 4 -13.51 -44.81 -20.58
CA LEU A 4 -14.24 -43.57 -20.35
C LEU A 4 -13.91 -42.98 -18.95
N PRO A 5 -14.31 -41.72 -18.73
CA PRO A 5 -14.03 -40.88 -17.57
C PRO A 5 -15.01 -41.12 -16.45
N ILE A 6 -14.62 -40.64 -15.26
CA ILE A 6 -15.52 -40.34 -14.17
C ILE A 6 -15.22 -38.89 -13.80
N ALA A 7 -16.07 -38.00 -14.32
CA ALA A 7 -16.24 -36.67 -13.76
C ALA A 7 -16.33 -36.75 -12.23
N SER A 8 -15.91 -35.67 -11.55
CA SER A 8 -16.51 -35.15 -10.30
C SER A 8 -15.56 -34.77 -9.16
N LEU A 9 -14.26 -34.58 -9.38
CA LEU A 9 -13.44 -33.92 -8.36
C LEU A 9 -12.98 -32.52 -8.78
N PHE A 10 -13.96 -31.62 -8.64
CA PHE A 10 -13.78 -30.25 -8.18
C PHE A 10 -13.16 -29.23 -9.15
N SER A 11 -13.74 -29.19 -10.35
CA SER A 11 -14.12 -27.88 -10.90
C SER A 11 -15.16 -27.27 -9.98
N VAL A 12 -14.78 -26.23 -9.21
CA VAL A 12 -15.57 -25.05 -8.80
C VAL A 12 -14.91 -24.45 -7.55
N CYS A 13 -14.04 -23.45 -7.75
CA CYS A 13 -14.02 -22.21 -6.97
C CYS A 13 -13.17 -21.13 -7.67
N VAL A 14 -13.29 -21.02 -9.01
CA VAL A 14 -12.56 -20.04 -9.85
C VAL A 14 -13.39 -18.77 -10.11
N LYS A 15 -14.55 -18.56 -9.48
CA LYS A 15 -15.27 -17.29 -9.64
C LYS A 15 -16.04 -16.91 -8.38
N ALA A 16 -15.90 -15.64 -8.01
CA ALA A 16 -16.59 -14.90 -6.94
C ALA A 16 -16.03 -15.05 -5.51
N ARG A 17 -14.90 -14.38 -5.26
CA ARG A 17 -14.81 -13.32 -4.23
C ARG A 17 -14.09 -12.11 -4.81
N THR A 18 -14.73 -11.52 -5.82
CA THR A 18 -14.62 -10.10 -6.11
C THR A 18 -15.10 -9.31 -4.90
N ALA A 19 -14.33 -8.29 -4.53
CA ALA A 19 -14.77 -7.09 -3.82
C ALA A 19 -15.37 -7.29 -2.41
N ALA A 20 -14.53 -7.37 -1.37
CA ALA A 20 -14.90 -6.93 -0.01
C ALA A 20 -13.70 -6.96 0.97
N THR A 21 -12.72 -6.07 0.80
CA THR A 21 -11.82 -5.64 1.91
C THR A 21 -11.36 -4.20 1.64
N ALA A 22 -12.31 -3.34 1.32
CA ALA A 22 -12.11 -1.88 1.21
C ALA A 22 -13.06 -1.13 2.14
N THR A 23 -13.47 -1.74 3.26
CA THR A 23 -14.38 -1.12 4.22
C THR A 23 -14.06 -1.58 5.63
N ALA A 24 -13.04 -0.95 6.20
CA ALA A 24 -12.85 -0.75 7.63
C ALA A 24 -12.21 0.65 7.77
N ALA A 25 -12.83 1.72 7.29
CA ALA A 25 -13.88 2.45 8.01
C ALA A 25 -13.49 2.59 9.50
N ALA A 26 -12.67 3.58 9.86
CA ALA A 26 -13.02 4.99 10.05
C ALA A 26 -13.34 5.31 11.52
N SER A 27 -12.38 5.93 12.21
CA SER A 27 -12.65 7.00 13.20
C SER A 27 -11.42 7.79 13.68
N ASN A 28 -10.33 7.88 12.90
CA ASN A 28 -9.18 8.74 13.22
C ASN A 28 -8.46 9.18 11.93
N LEU A 29 -8.99 10.17 11.21
CA LEU A 29 -8.24 10.83 10.15
C LEU A 29 -7.11 11.64 10.78
N LEU A 30 -5.86 11.38 10.38
CA LEU A 30 -4.73 12.21 10.76
C LEU A 30 -4.53 13.31 9.72
N GLU A 31 -4.30 14.52 10.22
CA GLU A 31 -3.78 15.62 9.41
C GLU A 31 -2.25 15.51 9.37
N VAL A 32 -1.69 15.41 8.17
CA VAL A 32 -0.24 15.36 7.94
C VAL A 32 0.17 16.42 6.94
N PHE A 33 1.32 17.03 7.17
CA PHE A 33 1.91 18.04 6.30
C PHE A 33 2.93 17.39 5.37
N VAL A 34 2.69 17.50 4.06
CA VAL A 34 3.64 17.09 3.02
C VAL A 34 4.06 18.33 2.25
N ASP A 35 5.32 18.73 2.35
CA ASP A 35 5.86 19.95 1.71
C ASP A 35 5.01 21.20 1.98
N GLY A 36 4.50 21.33 3.22
CA GLY A 36 3.63 22.43 3.65
C GLY A 36 2.17 22.31 3.21
N LYS A 37 1.77 21.25 2.51
CA LYS A 37 0.37 20.98 2.15
C LYS A 37 -0.30 20.09 3.21
N PRO A 38 -1.43 20.50 3.81
CA PRO A 38 -2.17 19.64 4.72
C PRO A 38 -2.91 18.54 3.94
N VAL A 39 -2.79 17.29 4.38
CA VAL A 39 -3.43 16.12 3.77
C VAL A 39 -4.07 15.26 4.85
N MET A 40 -5.32 14.87 4.63
CA MET A 40 -6.05 13.96 5.51
C MET A 40 -5.83 12.51 5.08
N VAL A 41 -5.36 11.69 6.01
CA VAL A 41 -4.94 10.31 5.73
C VAL A 41 -5.35 9.36 6.85
N GLU A 42 -5.51 8.10 6.48
CA GLU A 42 -5.89 7.05 7.41
C GLU A 42 -4.68 6.54 8.19
N PRO A 43 -4.85 6.10 9.45
CA PRO A 43 -3.75 5.59 10.24
C PRO A 43 -3.28 4.26 9.63
N GLY A 44 -1.96 4.13 9.44
CA GLY A 44 -1.36 2.96 8.81
C GLY A 44 -1.11 3.09 7.30
N THR A 45 -1.47 4.20 6.66
CA THR A 45 -0.98 4.50 5.30
C THR A 45 0.54 4.68 5.31
N THR A 46 1.20 4.37 4.20
CA THR A 46 2.63 4.64 4.03
C THR A 46 2.87 6.11 3.68
N VAL A 47 4.08 6.62 3.92
CA VAL A 47 4.46 7.98 3.51
C VAL A 47 4.27 8.18 2.00
N LEU A 48 4.61 7.14 1.21
CA LEU A 48 4.44 7.17 -0.24
C LEU A 48 2.98 7.42 -0.66
N GLN A 49 2.01 6.76 -0.02
CA GLN A 49 0.59 6.94 -0.31
C GLN A 49 0.08 8.32 0.15
N ALA A 50 0.62 8.84 1.26
CA ALA A 50 0.30 10.19 1.72
C ALA A 50 0.80 11.27 0.73
N CYS A 51 2.02 11.09 0.19
CA CYS A 51 2.57 11.98 -0.85
C CYS A 51 1.78 11.90 -2.16
N GLU A 52 1.36 10.71 -2.59
CA GLU A 52 0.51 10.54 -3.77
C GLU A 52 -0.83 11.30 -3.60
N LYS A 53 -1.43 11.28 -2.40
CA LYS A 53 -2.63 12.08 -2.07
C LYS A 53 -2.36 13.59 -2.06
N ALA A 54 -1.15 14.01 -1.70
CA ALA A 54 -0.71 15.41 -1.78
C ALA A 54 -0.45 15.89 -3.22
N GLY A 55 -0.48 14.98 -4.20
CA GLY A 55 -0.10 15.24 -5.59
C GLY A 55 1.40 15.25 -5.83
N MET A 56 2.21 14.78 -4.88
CA MET A 56 3.67 14.65 -5.02
C MET A 56 4.02 13.21 -5.40
N GLN A 57 4.49 13.01 -6.63
CA GLN A 57 4.85 11.70 -7.15
C GLN A 57 6.32 11.40 -6.86
N ILE A 58 6.57 10.44 -5.98
CA ILE A 58 7.92 9.99 -5.63
C ILE A 58 8.33 8.85 -6.59
N PRO A 59 9.48 8.96 -7.28
CA PRO A 59 9.93 7.91 -8.18
C PRO A 59 10.21 6.62 -7.41
N ARG A 60 9.57 5.53 -7.85
CA ARG A 60 9.64 4.21 -7.20
C ARG A 60 9.80 3.09 -8.22
N PHE A 61 10.71 2.16 -7.94
CA PHE A 61 10.93 0.96 -8.75
C PHE A 61 10.49 -0.32 -8.03
N CYS A 62 10.69 -0.39 -6.73
CA CYS A 62 10.53 -1.62 -5.94
C CYS A 62 9.17 -1.75 -5.25
N TYR A 63 8.28 -0.77 -5.42
CA TYR A 63 6.99 -0.74 -4.75
C TYR A 63 5.87 -0.94 -5.75
N HIS A 64 5.01 -1.92 -5.46
CA HIS A 64 3.79 -2.21 -6.18
C HIS A 64 2.74 -2.67 -5.16
N GLU A 65 1.50 -2.20 -5.26
CA GLU A 65 0.43 -2.39 -4.26
C GLU A 65 0.08 -3.86 -3.97
N ARG A 66 0.32 -4.73 -4.95
CA ARG A 66 0.03 -6.18 -4.86
C ARG A 66 1.19 -7.02 -4.33
N LEU A 67 2.37 -6.43 -4.16
CA LEU A 67 3.57 -7.13 -3.68
C LEU A 67 3.93 -6.62 -2.28
N SER A 68 4.73 -7.40 -1.56
CA SER A 68 5.28 -6.96 -0.28
C SER A 68 6.20 -5.75 -0.47
N VAL A 69 6.25 -4.92 0.56
CA VAL A 69 7.09 -3.72 0.56
C VAL A 69 8.57 -4.10 0.59
N ALA A 70 9.30 -3.76 -0.47
CA ALA A 70 10.74 -3.99 -0.60
C ALA A 70 11.53 -2.67 -0.66
N GLY A 71 12.58 -2.57 0.17
CA GLY A 71 13.42 -1.37 0.31
C GLY A 71 14.72 -1.38 -0.50
N ASN A 72 14.72 -1.95 -1.71
CA ASN A 72 15.97 -2.20 -2.44
C ASN A 72 16.51 -0.99 -3.20
N CYS A 73 15.65 -0.19 -3.83
CA CYS A 73 16.05 0.87 -4.77
C CYS A 73 16.39 2.21 -4.11
N ARG A 74 16.05 2.41 -2.83
CA ARG A 74 16.39 3.62 -2.04
C ARG A 74 16.06 4.98 -2.69
N MET A 75 15.28 5.01 -3.77
CA MET A 75 14.92 6.24 -4.50
C MET A 75 13.80 7.05 -3.81
N CYS A 76 13.08 6.41 -2.89
CA CYS A 76 11.99 7.01 -2.11
C CYS A 76 12.43 7.45 -0.71
N LEU A 77 13.70 7.87 -0.57
CA LEU A 77 14.19 8.45 0.68
C LEU A 77 13.57 9.83 0.86
N VAL A 78 12.97 10.04 2.02
CA VAL A 78 12.31 11.29 2.39
C VAL A 78 12.84 11.74 3.74
N GLU A 79 12.93 13.05 3.92
CA GLU A 79 13.29 13.67 5.19
C GLU A 79 12.03 13.90 6.02
N ILE A 80 12.14 13.72 7.33
CA ILE A 80 11.07 14.01 8.26
C ILE A 80 11.65 14.96 9.30
N GLU A 81 11.03 16.14 9.46
CA GLU A 81 11.56 17.25 10.28
C GLU A 81 11.93 16.84 11.71
N LYS A 82 11.21 15.87 12.29
CA LYS A 82 11.44 15.41 13.67
C LYS A 82 12.51 14.32 13.81
N PHE A 83 13.08 13.81 12.71
CA PHE A 83 14.07 12.74 12.73
C PHE A 83 15.41 13.18 12.15
N LEU A 84 16.49 12.87 12.86
CA LEU A 84 17.87 13.07 12.41
C LEU A 84 18.33 12.08 11.31
N ARG A 85 17.41 11.29 10.71
CA ARG A 85 17.74 10.30 9.66
C ARG A 85 16.74 10.35 8.52
N TYR A 86 17.23 10.13 7.30
CA TYR A 86 16.40 9.83 6.14
C TYR A 86 15.73 8.46 6.29
N LEU A 87 14.43 8.44 6.01
CA LEU A 87 13.61 7.25 6.14
C LEU A 87 13.10 6.79 4.77
N LEU A 88 12.88 5.48 4.64
CA LEU A 88 12.33 4.92 3.41
C LEU A 88 10.82 5.11 3.39
N GLY A 89 10.32 5.97 2.50
CA GLY A 89 8.90 6.31 2.45
C GLY A 89 7.96 5.13 2.15
N SER A 90 8.47 4.08 1.50
CA SER A 90 7.70 2.85 1.23
C SER A 90 7.52 1.97 2.45
N MET A 91 8.48 1.96 3.39
CA MET A 91 8.46 1.10 4.59
C MET A 91 7.96 1.83 5.84
N CYS A 92 7.99 3.16 5.86
CA CYS A 92 7.59 3.93 7.02
C CYS A 92 6.06 4.08 7.06
N PRO A 93 5.39 3.53 8.10
CA PRO A 93 4.00 3.85 8.35
C PRO A 93 3.91 5.26 8.89
N LEU A 94 2.82 5.95 8.54
CA LEU A 94 2.60 7.34 8.93
C LEU A 94 2.43 7.56 10.44
N PHE A 95 2.27 6.49 11.23
CA PHE A 95 2.25 6.56 12.70
C PHE A 95 3.56 7.15 13.30
N VAL A 96 4.64 7.18 12.52
CA VAL A 96 5.95 7.67 12.96
C VAL A 96 6.12 9.18 12.71
N LEU A 97 5.22 9.85 11.98
CA LEU A 97 5.23 11.31 11.72
C LEU A 97 4.34 12.07 12.72
#